data_AF-A0A846PBW2-F1
#
_entry.id   AF-A0A846PBW2-F1
#
_cell.length_a   1.000
_cell.length_b   1.000
_cell.length_c   1.000
_cell.angle_alpha   90.00
_cell.angle_beta   90.00
_cell.angle_gamma   90.00
#
_symmetry.space_group_name_H-M   'P 1'
#
loop_
_entity.id
_entity.type
_entity.pdbx_description
1 polymer ?
#
loop_
_entity_poly.entity_id
_entity_poly.type
_entity_poly.pdbx_seq_one_letter_code
_entity_poly.pdbx_strand_id
1 'polypeptide(L)'
;MIILAMDALDINLVEKFNCESLKQDEYGQTDLSEFDQLRTVVLWASFLMGKNMEKEIPVEGQWKFTASFDETFLKFFETYEMIDVPSFSFKQEDHAEIRKLLKSYFENQAPVEEYDTVVWRNHEESKKDFFDALGKFDLVMGYFDLADAVGHLSFGVDKKMHRVYHELDELVKETKKSNDVILIISDHGMKAVGRYGDHRRNGFYSLNQRIGLDKPRITSFYFNIERIAKNECS
;
A
#
# COMPACT_ATOMS: atom_id res chain seq x y z
N MET A 1 -6.45 15.90 1.05
CA MET A 1 -5.63 14.76 1.57
C MET A 1 -5.27 13.74 0.47
N ILE A 2 -4.04 13.20 0.52
CA ILE A 2 -3.55 12.15 -0.39
C ILE A 2 -3.02 10.96 0.43
N ILE A 3 -3.37 9.73 0.03
CA ILE A 3 -2.87 8.49 0.62
C ILE A 3 -2.17 7.64 -0.44
N LEU A 4 -0.91 7.31 -0.20
CA LEU A 4 -0.10 6.37 -0.99
C LEU A 4 -0.02 5.05 -0.21
N ALA A 5 -0.84 4.08 -0.61
CA ALA A 5 -0.88 2.74 -0.04
C ALA A 5 0.12 1.85 -0.79
N MET A 6 1.25 1.53 -0.17
CA MET A 6 2.31 0.73 -0.81
C MET A 6 2.37 -0.66 -0.18
N ASP A 7 2.02 -1.72 -0.90
CA ASP A 7 2.06 -3.09 -0.36
C ASP A 7 3.51 -3.54 -0.13
N ALA A 8 3.76 -4.14 1.03
CA ALA A 8 5.04 -4.69 1.46
C ALA A 8 6.26 -3.73 1.43
N LEU A 9 6.05 -2.44 1.67
CA LEU A 9 7.14 -1.47 1.78
C LEU A 9 7.88 -1.64 3.11
N ASP A 10 9.10 -2.19 3.06
CA ASP A 10 9.92 -2.47 4.23
C ASP A 10 10.89 -1.32 4.53
N ILE A 11 10.84 -0.83 5.76
CA ILE A 11 11.69 0.29 6.23
C ILE A 11 13.19 0.03 6.04
N ASN A 12 13.66 -1.22 6.13
CA ASN A 12 15.08 -1.51 5.96
C ASN A 12 15.54 -1.26 4.53
N LEU A 13 14.67 -1.48 3.53
CA LEU A 13 14.99 -1.17 2.14
C LEU A 13 14.84 0.33 1.83
N VAL A 14 13.87 1.01 2.46
CA VAL A 14 13.77 2.48 2.43
C VAL A 14 15.07 3.13 2.90
N GLU A 15 15.60 2.66 4.04
CA GLU A 15 16.86 3.15 4.60
C GLU A 15 18.07 2.75 3.74
N LYS A 16 18.15 1.47 3.35
CA LYS A 16 19.27 0.93 2.56
C LYS A 16 19.43 1.62 1.21
N PHE A 17 18.34 1.91 0.51
CA PHE A 17 18.36 2.54 -0.81
C PHE A 17 18.26 4.06 -0.76
N ASN A 18 18.27 4.65 0.45
CA ASN A 18 18.26 6.08 0.66
C ASN A 18 17.08 6.79 -0.02
N CYS A 19 15.88 6.21 0.13
CA CYS A 19 14.64 6.77 -0.40
C CYS A 19 14.21 7.97 0.45
N GLU A 20 14.72 9.16 0.12
CA GLU A 20 14.49 10.39 0.89
C GLU A 20 13.05 10.87 0.85
N SER A 21 12.36 10.69 -0.26
CA SER A 21 10.99 11.18 -0.43
C SER A 21 10.01 10.37 0.43
N LEU A 22 10.26 9.06 0.57
CA LEU A 22 9.53 8.16 1.48
C LEU A 22 9.71 8.50 2.97
N LYS A 23 10.77 9.23 3.34
CA LYS A 23 11.06 9.65 4.73
C LYS A 23 10.58 11.10 4.96
N GLN A 24 9.27 11.28 5.13
CA GLN A 24 8.68 12.60 5.40
C GLN A 24 8.94 13.10 6.84
N ASP A 25 8.28 14.18 7.26
CA ASP A 25 8.51 14.86 8.56
C ASP A 25 8.32 13.97 9.80
N GLU A 26 7.46 12.97 9.68
CA GLU A 26 7.23 11.92 10.66
C GLU A 26 7.10 10.58 9.92
N TYR A 27 7.90 9.58 10.27
CA TYR A 27 7.83 8.25 9.67
C TYR A 27 8.31 7.17 10.63
N GLY A 28 7.92 5.93 10.39
CA GLY A 28 8.30 4.81 11.23
C GLY A 28 7.58 3.52 10.85
N GLN A 29 7.63 2.55 11.77
CA GLN A 29 6.92 1.29 11.62
C GLN A 29 5.51 1.36 12.20
N THR A 30 4.59 0.59 11.64
CA THR A 30 3.27 0.35 12.24
C THR A 30 3.27 -0.94 13.05
N ASP A 31 2.43 -1.00 14.08
CA ASP A 31 2.20 -2.20 14.87
C ASP A 31 1.12 -3.07 14.23
N LEU A 32 1.46 -4.34 13.98
CA LEU A 32 0.61 -5.36 13.39
C LEU A 32 0.38 -6.54 14.35
N SER A 33 0.63 -6.35 15.65
CA SER A 33 0.47 -7.43 16.65
C SER A 33 -0.98 -7.86 16.84
N GLU A 34 -1.94 -7.09 16.33
CA GLU A 34 -3.36 -7.42 16.43
C GLU A 34 -3.82 -8.48 15.42
N PHE A 35 -3.01 -8.82 14.41
CA PHE A 35 -3.34 -9.80 13.37
C PHE A 35 -2.58 -11.11 13.58
N ASP A 36 -3.19 -12.25 13.28
CA ASP A 36 -2.51 -13.54 13.25
C ASP A 36 -1.80 -13.74 11.90
N GLN A 37 -2.41 -13.30 10.80
CA GLN A 37 -1.92 -13.44 9.43
C GLN A 37 -1.82 -12.08 8.71
N LEU A 38 -0.78 -11.93 7.91
CA LEU A 38 -0.54 -10.73 7.10
C LEU A 38 -1.25 -10.87 5.75
N ARG A 39 -2.58 -10.80 5.75
CA ARG A 39 -3.40 -10.89 4.53
C ARG A 39 -3.72 -9.48 4.04
N THR A 40 -3.20 -9.09 2.87
CA THR A 40 -3.41 -7.78 2.21
C THR A 40 -4.85 -7.29 2.32
N VAL A 41 -5.84 -8.08 1.86
CA VAL A 41 -7.26 -7.69 1.91
C VAL A 41 -7.75 -7.39 3.33
N VAL A 42 -7.30 -8.16 4.32
CA VAL A 42 -7.67 -7.97 5.73
C VAL A 42 -7.06 -6.69 6.29
N LEU A 43 -5.77 -6.48 6.04
CA LEU A 43 -5.05 -5.33 6.56
C LEU A 43 -5.60 -4.03 5.99
N TRP A 44 -5.85 -3.97 4.67
CA TRP A 44 -6.46 -2.81 4.03
C TRP A 44 -7.92 -2.58 4.45
N ALA A 45 -8.73 -3.63 4.58
CA ALA A 45 -10.08 -3.48 5.15
C ALA A 45 -10.02 -2.92 6.58
N SER A 46 -9.05 -3.40 7.37
CA SER A 46 -8.88 -2.95 8.76
C SER A 46 -8.39 -1.51 8.86
N PHE A 47 -7.52 -1.08 7.94
CA PHE A 47 -7.10 0.30 7.78
C PHE A 47 -8.28 1.21 7.44
N LEU A 48 -9.09 0.82 6.45
CA LEU A 48 -10.26 1.58 6.00
C LEU A 48 -11.32 1.71 7.09
N MET A 49 -11.55 0.67 7.89
CA MET A 49 -12.67 0.56 8.84
C MET A 49 -12.29 0.83 10.31
N GLY A 50 -11.00 0.97 10.61
CA GLY A 50 -10.51 1.28 11.96
C GLY A 50 -10.64 0.16 12.98
N LYS A 51 -10.86 -1.09 12.54
CA LYS A 51 -10.99 -2.29 13.38
C LYS A 51 -10.34 -3.48 12.69
N ASN A 52 -9.81 -4.44 13.44
CA ASN A 52 -9.28 -5.67 12.87
C ASN A 52 -10.44 -6.48 12.22
N MET A 53 -10.31 -6.76 10.93
CA MET A 53 -11.29 -7.48 10.10
C MET A 53 -10.95 -8.96 9.86
N GLU A 54 -9.93 -9.50 10.52
CA GLU A 54 -9.40 -10.85 10.26
C GLU A 54 -10.42 -11.96 10.53
N LYS A 55 -11.29 -11.77 11.52
CA LYS A 55 -12.32 -12.75 11.90
C LYS A 55 -13.54 -12.67 10.97
N GLU A 56 -13.79 -11.50 10.42
CA GLU A 56 -14.93 -11.16 9.58
C GLU A 56 -14.67 -11.55 8.12
N ILE A 57 -13.40 -11.57 7.69
CA ILE A 57 -12.99 -11.88 6.32
C ILE A 57 -12.38 -13.30 6.28
N PRO A 58 -13.15 -14.31 5.83
CA PRO A 58 -12.64 -15.68 5.73
C PRO A 58 -11.52 -15.77 4.69
N VAL A 59 -10.62 -16.75 4.84
CA VAL A 59 -9.52 -17.00 3.88
C VAL A 59 -10.08 -17.33 2.51
N GLU A 60 -11.07 -18.23 2.47
CA GLU A 60 -11.78 -18.57 1.25
C GLU A 60 -12.61 -17.37 0.77
N GLY A 61 -12.38 -16.94 -0.46
CA GLY A 61 -13.13 -15.85 -1.06
C GLY A 61 -12.77 -14.44 -0.58
N GLN A 62 -11.73 -14.27 0.26
CA GLN A 62 -11.30 -12.95 0.77
C GLN A 62 -11.21 -11.87 -0.31
N TRP A 63 -10.69 -12.22 -1.50
CA TRP A 63 -10.54 -11.29 -2.62
C TRP A 63 -11.85 -10.67 -3.10
N LYS A 64 -13.01 -11.27 -2.80
CA LYS A 64 -14.34 -10.75 -3.15
C LYS A 64 -14.93 -9.82 -2.09
N PHE A 65 -14.28 -9.69 -0.93
CA PHE A 65 -14.75 -8.80 0.13
C PHE A 65 -14.62 -7.34 -0.33
N THR A 66 -15.67 -6.57 -0.07
CA THR A 66 -15.73 -5.13 -0.33
C THR A 66 -16.33 -4.45 0.89
N ALA A 67 -15.60 -3.51 1.48
CA ALA A 67 -16.06 -2.71 2.60
C ALA A 67 -17.19 -1.76 2.16
N SER A 68 -18.17 -1.55 3.04
CA SER A 68 -19.22 -0.58 2.79
C SER A 68 -18.74 0.85 3.07
N PHE A 69 -19.16 1.81 2.25
CA PHE A 69 -18.75 3.22 2.40
C PHE A 69 -18.92 3.76 3.83
N ASP A 70 -20.08 3.54 4.46
CA ASP A 70 -20.42 4.05 5.80
C ASP A 70 -19.53 3.50 6.93
N GLU A 71 -18.90 2.36 6.70
CA GLU A 71 -17.98 1.75 7.65
C GLU A 71 -16.53 2.26 7.48
N THR A 72 -16.20 2.87 6.35
CA THR A 72 -14.85 3.37 6.06
C THR A 72 -14.64 4.81 6.53
N PHE A 73 -13.39 5.28 6.55
CA PHE A 73 -13.07 6.69 6.78
C PHE A 73 -13.49 7.60 5.61
N LEU A 74 -13.89 7.04 4.47
CA LEU A 74 -14.31 7.80 3.29
C LEU A 74 -15.50 8.71 3.58
N LYS A 75 -16.35 8.33 4.54
CA LYS A 75 -17.48 9.16 5.01
C LYS A 75 -17.09 10.50 5.63
N PHE A 76 -15.81 10.71 5.92
CA PHE A 76 -15.30 11.98 6.43
C PHE A 76 -14.97 12.98 5.32
N PHE A 77 -15.06 12.59 4.04
CA PHE A 77 -14.74 13.40 2.89
C PHE A 77 -15.98 13.58 2.00
N GLU A 78 -16.17 14.77 1.42
CA GLU A 78 -17.31 15.02 0.50
C GLU A 78 -17.08 14.34 -0.85
N THR A 79 -15.84 14.42 -1.34
CA THR A 79 -15.41 13.81 -2.61
C THR A 79 -14.16 12.97 -2.40
N TYR A 80 -14.11 11.81 -3.07
CA TYR A 80 -12.96 10.91 -2.98
C TYR A 80 -12.72 10.16 -4.28
N GLU A 81 -11.48 9.71 -4.48
CA GLU A 81 -11.10 8.78 -5.53
C GLU A 81 -10.20 7.67 -4.96
N MET A 82 -10.51 6.41 -5.31
CA MET A 82 -9.84 5.23 -4.78
C MET A 82 -9.29 4.40 -5.94
N ILE A 83 -7.99 4.44 -6.16
CA ILE A 83 -7.34 3.70 -7.25
C ILE A 83 -6.82 2.37 -6.72
N ASP A 84 -7.43 1.28 -7.20
CA ASP A 84 -7.02 -0.11 -7.00
C ASP A 84 -6.91 -0.57 -5.53
N VAL A 85 -7.69 0.02 -4.63
CA VAL A 85 -7.55 -0.23 -3.20
C VAL A 85 -8.16 -1.60 -2.83
N PRO A 86 -7.37 -2.55 -2.26
CA PRO A 86 -7.90 -3.84 -1.81
C PRO A 86 -9.06 -3.63 -0.84
N SER A 87 -10.07 -4.49 -0.92
CA SER A 87 -11.33 -4.37 -0.16
C SER A 87 -12.22 -3.17 -0.49
N PHE A 88 -11.95 -2.37 -1.53
CA PHE A 88 -12.84 -1.28 -1.93
C PHE A 88 -12.99 -1.12 -3.45
N SER A 89 -11.91 -0.73 -4.16
CA SER A 89 -11.90 -0.45 -5.60
C SER A 89 -10.94 -1.35 -6.39
N PHE A 90 -10.66 -2.53 -5.84
CA PHE A 90 -9.66 -3.49 -6.32
C PHE A 90 -9.88 -3.95 -7.78
N LYS A 91 -8.85 -3.83 -8.62
CA LYS A 91 -8.83 -4.27 -10.03
C LYS A 91 -8.70 -5.81 -10.09
N GLN A 92 -9.80 -6.50 -9.85
CA GLN A 92 -9.84 -7.97 -9.69
C GLN A 92 -9.14 -8.76 -10.80
N GLU A 93 -9.33 -8.34 -12.06
CA GLU A 93 -8.80 -9.04 -13.24
C GLU A 93 -7.28 -8.92 -13.31
N ASP A 94 -6.74 -7.71 -13.12
CA ASP A 94 -5.31 -7.41 -13.11
C ASP A 94 -4.59 -8.22 -12.02
N HIS A 95 -5.14 -8.21 -10.81
CA HIS A 95 -4.58 -8.96 -9.69
C HIS A 95 -4.74 -10.48 -9.86
N ALA A 96 -5.77 -10.95 -10.56
CA ALA A 96 -5.92 -12.36 -10.90
C ALA A 96 -4.88 -12.81 -11.94
N GLU A 97 -4.53 -11.94 -12.90
CA GLU A 97 -3.47 -12.19 -13.88
C GLU A 97 -2.11 -12.33 -13.19
N ILE A 98 -1.74 -11.38 -12.31
CA ILE A 98 -0.49 -11.43 -11.53
C ILE A 98 -0.41 -12.73 -10.72
N ARG A 99 -1.48 -13.11 -10.01
CA ARG A 99 -1.50 -14.37 -9.23
C ARG A 99 -1.35 -15.61 -10.10
N LYS A 100 -1.95 -15.61 -11.30
CA LYS A 100 -1.82 -16.71 -12.26
C LYS A 100 -0.38 -16.83 -12.74
N LEU A 101 0.26 -15.72 -13.11
CA LEU A 101 1.65 -15.70 -13.56
C LEU A 101 2.61 -16.11 -12.44
N LEU A 102 2.37 -15.66 -11.21
CA LEU A 102 3.13 -16.09 -10.04
C LEU A 102 3.08 -17.61 -9.87
N LYS A 103 1.88 -18.20 -9.96
CA LYS A 103 1.69 -19.65 -9.92
C LYS A 103 2.43 -20.34 -11.08
N SER A 104 2.28 -19.84 -12.30
CA SER A 104 2.95 -20.39 -13.49
C SER A 104 4.48 -20.34 -13.37
N TYR A 105 5.06 -19.32 -12.74
CA TYR A 105 6.49 -19.25 -12.46
C TYR A 105 6.94 -20.43 -11.59
N PHE A 106 6.24 -20.70 -10.48
CA PHE A 106 6.58 -21.84 -9.60
C PHE A 106 6.34 -23.20 -10.25
N GLU A 107 5.46 -23.28 -11.24
CA GLU A 107 5.26 -24.47 -12.07
C GLU A 107 6.27 -24.58 -13.23
N ASN A 108 7.25 -23.68 -13.33
CA ASN A 108 8.23 -23.57 -14.43
C ASN A 108 7.59 -23.36 -15.81
N GLN A 109 6.43 -22.69 -15.86
CA GLN A 109 5.67 -22.42 -17.08
C GLN A 109 5.80 -20.97 -17.55
N ALA A 110 6.30 -20.06 -16.71
CA ALA A 110 6.52 -18.65 -17.06
C ALA A 110 7.86 -18.15 -16.50
N PRO A 111 8.64 -17.34 -17.25
CA PRO A 111 9.83 -16.70 -16.75
C PRO A 111 9.47 -15.52 -15.81
N VAL A 112 10.42 -15.10 -14.97
CA VAL A 112 10.20 -13.98 -14.03
C VAL A 112 9.95 -12.65 -14.77
N GLU A 113 10.51 -12.51 -15.97
CA GLU A 113 10.40 -11.30 -16.79
C GLU A 113 8.98 -11.08 -17.32
N GLU A 114 8.23 -12.16 -17.62
CA GLU A 114 6.83 -12.08 -18.02
C GLU A 114 5.96 -11.60 -16.85
N TYR A 115 6.19 -12.17 -15.67
CA TYR A 115 5.57 -11.73 -14.43
C TYR A 115 5.85 -10.24 -14.14
N ASP A 116 7.13 -9.83 -14.18
CA ASP A 116 7.50 -8.43 -13.94
C ASP A 116 6.82 -7.49 -14.94
N THR A 117 6.75 -7.87 -16.22
CA THR A 117 6.18 -7.02 -17.27
C THR A 117 4.73 -6.66 -16.96
N VAL A 118 3.93 -7.62 -16.49
CA VAL A 118 2.54 -7.38 -16.11
C VAL A 118 2.44 -6.55 -14.83
N VAL A 119 3.27 -6.82 -13.82
CA VAL A 119 3.29 -6.02 -12.59
C VAL A 119 3.63 -4.55 -12.88
N TRP A 120 4.66 -4.29 -13.69
CA TRP A 120 5.01 -2.92 -14.07
C TRP A 120 3.94 -2.24 -14.93
N ARG A 121 3.28 -2.98 -15.84
CA ARG A 121 2.15 -2.44 -16.61
C ARG A 121 1.03 -1.96 -15.69
N ASN A 122 0.60 -2.79 -14.75
CA ASN A 122 -0.48 -2.46 -13.80
C ASN A 122 -0.08 -1.28 -12.90
N HIS A 123 1.17 -1.25 -12.42
CA HIS A 123 1.71 -0.11 -11.66
C HIS A 123 1.63 1.20 -12.45
N GLU A 124 2.09 1.22 -13.70
CA GLU A 124 2.06 2.44 -14.53
C GLU A 124 0.62 2.90 -14.84
N GLU A 125 -0.31 1.97 -15.06
CA GLU A 125 -1.73 2.29 -15.25
C GLU A 125 -2.33 2.93 -13.99
N SER A 126 -2.17 2.30 -12.81
CA SER A 126 -2.65 2.86 -11.54
C SER A 126 -1.93 4.16 -11.15
N LYS A 127 -0.64 4.31 -11.47
CA LYS A 127 0.11 5.55 -11.29
C LYS A 127 -0.45 6.68 -12.14
N LYS A 128 -0.79 6.40 -13.40
CA LYS A 128 -1.43 7.38 -14.28
C LYS A 128 -2.79 7.80 -13.74
N ASP A 129 -3.64 6.85 -13.37
CA ASP A 129 -4.97 7.12 -12.79
C ASP A 129 -4.86 7.96 -11.51
N PHE A 130 -3.89 7.63 -10.65
CA PHE A 130 -3.61 8.37 -9.42
C PHE A 130 -3.22 9.83 -9.69
N PHE A 131 -2.25 10.07 -10.58
CA PHE A 131 -1.84 11.43 -10.93
C PHE A 131 -2.94 12.22 -11.63
N ASP A 132 -3.76 11.57 -12.44
CA ASP A 132 -4.92 12.20 -13.07
C ASP A 132 -5.98 12.61 -12.04
N ALA A 133 -6.07 11.95 -10.88
CA ALA A 133 -7.02 12.29 -9.82
C ALA A 133 -6.57 13.43 -8.91
N LEU A 134 -5.26 13.70 -8.80
CA LEU A 134 -4.73 14.70 -7.87
C LEU A 134 -5.33 16.10 -8.12
N GLY A 135 -5.69 16.79 -7.02
CA GLY A 135 -6.28 18.13 -7.04
C GLY A 135 -7.74 18.20 -7.49
N LYS A 136 -8.42 17.07 -7.69
CA LYS A 136 -9.84 17.00 -8.10
C LYS A 136 -10.80 16.52 -7.00
N PHE A 137 -10.26 15.97 -5.91
CA PHE A 137 -11.03 15.35 -4.82
C PHE A 137 -10.43 15.73 -3.48
N ASP A 138 -11.25 15.72 -2.42
CA ASP A 138 -10.80 15.98 -1.05
C ASP A 138 -9.90 14.86 -0.52
N LEU A 139 -10.13 13.63 -1.00
CA LEU A 139 -9.30 12.47 -0.76
C LEU A 139 -8.93 11.76 -2.06
N VAL A 140 -7.65 11.50 -2.26
CA VAL A 140 -7.19 10.53 -3.27
C VAL A 140 -6.36 9.46 -2.58
N MET A 141 -6.74 8.19 -2.74
CA MET A 141 -5.95 7.05 -2.27
C MET A 141 -5.56 6.17 -3.45
N GLY A 142 -4.26 5.99 -3.67
CA GLY A 142 -3.71 5.07 -4.65
C GLY A 142 -3.03 3.89 -3.98
N TYR A 143 -3.41 2.68 -4.36
CA TYR A 143 -2.73 1.45 -3.95
C TYR A 143 -1.71 1.00 -5.00
N PHE A 144 -0.53 0.62 -4.54
CA PHE A 144 0.62 0.22 -5.35
C PHE A 144 1.23 -1.05 -4.77
N ASP A 145 1.08 -2.17 -5.47
CA ASP A 145 1.58 -3.49 -5.08
C ASP A 145 3.01 -3.79 -5.56
N LEU A 146 3.65 -2.83 -6.22
CA LEU A 146 4.92 -3.04 -6.94
C LEU A 146 6.02 -3.67 -6.06
N ALA A 147 6.16 -3.25 -4.80
CA ALA A 147 7.16 -3.79 -3.88
C ALA A 147 6.85 -5.22 -3.44
N ASP A 148 5.58 -5.53 -3.16
CA ASP A 148 5.13 -6.87 -2.82
C ASP A 148 5.26 -7.83 -4.01
N ALA A 149 4.61 -7.48 -5.12
CA ALA A 149 4.54 -8.32 -6.31
C ALA A 149 5.94 -8.66 -6.85
N VAL A 150 6.77 -7.66 -7.17
CA VAL A 150 8.15 -7.93 -7.62
C VAL A 150 8.98 -8.63 -6.53
N GLY A 151 8.75 -8.26 -5.27
CA GLY A 151 9.48 -8.81 -4.14
C GLY A 151 9.25 -10.31 -3.92
N HIS A 152 8.03 -10.83 -4.14
CA HIS A 152 7.76 -12.26 -4.04
C HIS A 152 8.77 -13.12 -4.81
N LEU A 153 9.14 -12.71 -6.03
CA LEU A 153 10.09 -13.45 -6.87
C LEU A 153 11.54 -12.95 -6.80
N SER A 154 11.75 -11.74 -6.27
CA SER A 154 13.02 -11.01 -6.46
C SER A 154 13.45 -10.14 -5.28
N PHE A 155 12.89 -10.28 -4.07
CA PHE A 155 13.27 -9.44 -2.93
C PHE A 155 14.77 -9.53 -2.56
N GLY A 156 15.37 -10.70 -2.75
CA GLY A 156 16.81 -10.91 -2.57
C GLY A 156 17.69 -10.40 -3.72
N VAL A 157 17.09 -9.91 -4.81
CA VAL A 157 17.80 -9.40 -5.99
C VAL A 157 17.97 -7.88 -5.84
N ASP A 158 19.07 -7.49 -5.20
CA ASP A 158 19.35 -6.11 -4.78
C ASP A 158 19.11 -5.05 -5.86
N LYS A 159 19.68 -5.24 -7.05
CA LYS A 159 19.52 -4.31 -8.18
C LYS A 159 18.06 -4.12 -8.59
N LYS A 160 17.25 -5.18 -8.48
CA LYS A 160 15.84 -5.15 -8.86
C LYS A 160 15.00 -4.41 -7.81
N MET A 161 15.22 -4.73 -6.54
CA MET A 161 14.54 -4.03 -5.44
C MET A 161 14.96 -2.57 -5.35
N HIS A 162 16.21 -2.22 -5.66
CA HIS A 162 16.62 -0.83 -5.78
C HIS A 162 15.80 -0.09 -6.85
N ARG A 163 15.57 -0.69 -8.03
CA ARG A 163 14.74 -0.09 -9.08
C ARG A 163 13.29 0.12 -8.60
N VAL A 164 12.73 -0.86 -7.91
CA VAL A 164 11.36 -0.78 -7.37
C VAL A 164 11.24 0.32 -6.32
N TYR A 165 12.14 0.36 -5.34
CA TYR A 165 12.10 1.35 -4.27
C TYR A 165 12.40 2.76 -4.77
N HIS A 166 13.28 2.89 -5.76
CA HIS A 166 13.51 4.17 -6.43
C HIS A 166 12.26 4.65 -7.19
N GLU A 167 11.54 3.77 -7.87
CA GLU A 167 10.27 4.13 -8.53
C GLU A 167 9.24 4.64 -7.53
N LEU A 168 9.06 3.92 -6.41
CA LEU A 168 8.14 4.32 -5.34
C LEU A 168 8.57 5.65 -4.67
N ASP A 169 9.89 5.89 -4.52
CA ASP A 169 10.39 7.17 -4.01
C ASP A 169 10.13 8.32 -4.97
N GLU A 170 10.34 8.14 -6.27
CA GLU A 170 10.03 9.16 -7.29
C GLU A 170 8.52 9.43 -7.39
N LEU A 171 7.67 8.41 -7.27
CA LEU A 171 6.21 8.59 -7.17
C LEU A 171 5.83 9.54 -6.03
N VAL A 172 6.43 9.34 -4.85
CA VAL A 172 6.19 10.21 -3.69
C VAL A 172 6.74 11.61 -3.93
N LYS A 173 7.95 11.72 -4.47
CA LYS A 173 8.58 13.00 -4.80
C LYS A 173 7.73 13.84 -5.74
N GLU A 174 7.09 13.21 -6.72
CA GLU A 174 6.18 13.87 -7.63
C GLU A 174 4.87 14.29 -6.93
N THR A 175 4.35 13.45 -6.05
CA THR A 175 3.14 13.73 -5.24
C THR A 175 3.35 14.90 -4.29
N LYS A 176 4.56 15.07 -3.73
CA LYS A 176 4.96 16.20 -2.85
C LYS A 176 4.93 17.58 -3.52
N LYS A 177 4.62 17.65 -4.82
CA LYS A 177 4.30 18.92 -5.50
C LYS A 177 2.92 19.47 -5.09
N SER A 178 2.06 18.64 -4.49
CA SER A 178 0.81 19.09 -3.87
C SER A 178 1.06 19.73 -2.49
N ASN A 179 0.16 20.61 -2.07
CA ASN A 179 0.11 21.19 -0.72
C ASN A 179 -0.77 20.37 0.25
N ASP A 180 -1.35 19.26 -0.20
CA ASP A 180 -2.18 18.35 0.61
C ASP A 180 -1.42 17.72 1.79
N VAL A 181 -2.15 17.25 2.79
CA VAL A 181 -1.63 16.24 3.73
C VAL A 181 -1.38 14.93 2.96
N ILE A 182 -0.16 14.39 3.05
CA ILE A 182 0.28 13.18 2.34
C ILE A 182 0.63 12.10 3.37
N LEU A 183 -0.16 11.03 3.38
CA LEU A 183 0.12 9.81 4.14
C LEU A 183 0.64 8.72 3.20
N ILE A 184 1.85 8.23 3.46
CA ILE A 184 2.38 7.00 2.89
C ILE A 184 2.16 5.91 3.93
N ILE A 185 1.57 4.79 3.55
CA ILE A 185 1.33 3.69 4.47
C ILE A 185 1.53 2.35 3.77
N SER A 186 2.04 1.39 4.52
CA SER A 186 2.18 0.00 4.11
C SER A 186 1.51 -0.91 5.13
N ASP A 187 0.81 -1.91 4.60
CA ASP A 187 0.09 -2.91 5.37
C ASP A 187 1.04 -3.88 6.08
N HIS A 188 2.13 -4.27 5.44
CA HIS A 188 3.21 -5.07 6.01
C HIS A 188 4.56 -4.79 5.33
N GLY A 189 5.59 -5.56 5.69
CA GLY A 189 6.92 -5.47 5.13
C GLY A 189 7.31 -6.81 4.52
N MET A 190 8.56 -6.93 4.09
CA MET A 190 9.08 -8.15 3.49
C MET A 190 10.56 -8.34 3.82
N LYS A 191 11.00 -9.60 3.81
CA LYS A 191 12.38 -10.01 4.07
C LYS A 191 12.83 -11.00 2.99
N ALA A 192 14.14 -11.03 2.73
CA ALA A 192 14.69 -11.95 1.75
C ALA A 192 14.72 -13.40 2.27
N VAL A 193 14.34 -14.34 1.41
CA VAL A 193 14.54 -15.78 1.56
C VAL A 193 15.22 -16.28 0.28
N GLY A 194 16.55 -16.27 0.27
CA GLY A 194 17.32 -16.45 -0.96
C GLY A 194 17.03 -15.30 -1.94
N ARG A 195 16.59 -15.63 -3.16
CA ARG A 195 16.15 -14.61 -4.13
C ARG A 195 14.73 -14.09 -3.87
N TYR A 196 13.92 -14.86 -3.16
CA TYR A 196 12.49 -14.62 -2.95
C TYR A 196 12.25 -13.67 -1.78
N GLY A 197 11.01 -13.21 -1.66
CA GLY A 197 10.51 -12.45 -0.52
C GLY A 197 9.52 -13.26 0.31
N ASP A 198 9.58 -13.08 1.62
CA ASP A 198 8.58 -13.59 2.57
C ASP A 198 8.13 -12.43 3.48
N HIS A 199 6.85 -12.43 3.86
CA HIS A 199 6.26 -11.30 4.57
C HIS A 199 6.95 -11.10 5.92
N ARG A 200 7.04 -9.84 6.34
CA ARG A 200 7.56 -9.45 7.65
C ARG A 200 6.46 -8.68 8.39
N ARG A 201 6.35 -8.99 9.69
CA ARG A 201 5.36 -8.41 10.61
C ARG A 201 5.79 -7.02 11.10
N ASN A 202 5.99 -6.11 10.16
CA ASN A 202 6.22 -4.69 10.36
C ASN A 202 5.51 -3.97 9.22
N GLY A 203 4.63 -3.02 9.48
CA GLY A 203 4.22 -2.11 8.41
C GLY A 203 5.09 -0.86 8.43
N PHE A 204 4.76 0.08 7.57
CA PHE A 204 5.45 1.36 7.43
C PHE A 204 4.43 2.48 7.39
N TYR A 205 4.79 3.64 7.94
CA TYR A 205 4.05 4.87 7.71
C TYR A 205 5.01 6.03 7.53
N SER A 206 4.57 7.04 6.78
CA SER A 206 5.21 8.34 6.71
C SER A 206 4.20 9.43 6.42
N LEU A 207 4.25 10.53 7.15
CA LEU A 207 3.33 11.66 7.07
C LEU A 207 4.12 12.97 6.90
N ASN A 208 3.67 13.84 6.01
CA ASN A 208 4.25 15.19 5.83
C ASN A 208 3.82 16.20 6.90
N GLN A 209 3.22 15.73 7.98
CA GLN A 209 2.85 16.52 9.15
C GLN A 209 3.24 15.74 10.40
N ARG A 210 3.76 16.44 11.40
CA ARG A 210 4.11 15.84 12.69
C ARG A 210 2.90 15.84 13.60
N ILE A 211 2.37 14.66 13.92
CA ILE A 211 1.23 14.50 14.85
C ILE A 211 1.58 13.67 16.09
N GLY A 212 2.84 13.26 16.25
CA GLY A 212 3.38 12.59 17.43
C GLY A 212 3.07 11.09 17.44
N LEU A 213 3.04 10.43 16.29
CA LEU A 213 2.85 8.97 16.22
C LEU A 213 4.07 8.24 16.77
N ASP A 214 3.83 7.24 17.62
CA ASP A 214 4.83 6.29 18.09
C ASP A 214 4.29 4.87 17.88
N LYS A 215 4.88 4.17 16.92
CA LYS A 215 4.51 2.81 16.51
C LYS A 215 2.98 2.57 16.43
N PRO A 216 2.26 3.37 15.63
CA PRO A 216 0.80 3.32 15.57
C PRO A 216 0.31 1.97 15.04
N ARG A 217 -0.83 1.48 15.55
CA ARG A 217 -1.53 0.36 14.93
C ARG A 217 -2.08 0.76 13.57
N ILE A 218 -2.10 -0.13 12.60
CA ILE A 218 -2.69 0.15 11.28
C ILE A 218 -4.16 0.59 11.39
N THR A 219 -4.93 -0.02 12.30
CA THR A 219 -6.33 0.33 12.59
C THR A 219 -6.49 1.72 13.20
N SER A 220 -5.46 2.26 13.86
CA SER A 220 -5.55 3.58 14.49
C SER A 220 -5.56 4.73 13.48
N PHE A 221 -5.08 4.50 12.25
CA PHE A 221 -5.08 5.52 11.21
C PHE A 221 -6.46 6.01 10.83
N TYR A 222 -7.50 5.19 10.99
CA TYR A 222 -8.90 5.64 10.83
C TYR A 222 -9.19 6.92 11.64
N PHE A 223 -8.80 6.93 12.92
CA PHE A 223 -9.04 8.07 13.81
C PHE A 223 -8.08 9.23 13.52
N ASN A 224 -6.86 8.94 13.06
CA ASN A 224 -5.93 10.00 12.64
C ASN A 224 -6.46 10.71 11.38
N ILE A 225 -6.97 9.96 10.41
CA ILE A 225 -7.59 10.47 9.18
C ILE A 225 -8.85 11.28 9.51
N GLU A 226 -9.71 10.78 10.40
CA GLU A 226 -10.88 11.53 10.87
C GLU A 226 -10.49 12.91 11.43
N ARG A 227 -9.43 12.95 12.26
CA ARG A 227 -8.94 14.20 12.85
C ARG A 227 -8.37 15.15 11.81
N ILE A 228 -7.64 14.63 10.82
CA ILE A 228 -7.09 15.42 9.71
C ILE A 228 -8.23 16.02 8.88
N ALA A 229 -9.19 15.20 8.45
CA ALA A 229 -10.33 15.64 7.65
C ALA A 229 -11.12 16.76 8.36
N LYS A 230 -11.37 16.62 9.67
CA LYS A 230 -12.08 17.66 10.46
C LYS A 230 -11.32 18.98 10.58
N ASN A 231 -9.99 18.96 10.54
CA ASN A 231 -9.17 20.17 10.61
C ASN A 231 -9.03 20.87 9.25
N GLU A 232 -9.17 20.15 8.13
CA GLU A 232 -9.22 20.76 6.79
C GLU A 232 -10.56 21.49 6.53
N CYS A 233 -11.64 21.09 7.21
CA CYS A 233 -12.97 21.71 7.10
C CYS A 233 -13.22 22.91 8.03
N SER A 234 -12.24 23.30 8.87
CA SER A 234 -12.35 24.39 9.86
C SER A 234 -11.57 25.64 9.46
#